data_AF-A0A920MHS8-F1
#
_entry.id   AF-A0A920MHS8-F1
#
_cell.length_a   1.000
_cell.length_b   1.000
_cell.length_c   1.000
_cell.angle_alpha   90.00
_cell.angle_beta   90.00
_cell.angle_gamma   90.00
#
_symmetry.space_group_name_H-M   'P 1'
#
loop_
_entity.id
_entity.type
_entity.pdbx_description
1 polymer ?
#
loop_
_entity_poly.entity_id
_entity_poly.type
_entity_poly.pdbx_seq_one_letter_code
_entity_poly.pdbx_strand_id
1 'polypeptide(L)' 'MKVVLVTKIKNLGNIGDIVDVKSGFARNFLLPYHKALPATEKKHKRF' A
#
# COMPACT_ATOMS: atom_id res chain seq x y z
N MET A 1 2.05 -9.00 3.90
CA MET A 1 2.59 -7.66 4.21
C MET A 1 1.49 -6.65 3.98
N LYS A 2 1.09 -5.93 5.03
CA LYS A 2 0.02 -4.93 4.94
C LYS A 2 0.53 -3.63 4.33
N VAL A 3 -0.22 -3.10 3.37
CA VAL A 3 0.06 -1.82 2.70
C VAL A 3 -1.22 -1.01 2.54
N VAL A 4 -1.11 0.31 2.55
CA VAL A 4 -2.18 1.27 2.26
C VAL A 4 -2.09 1.68 0.80
N LEU A 5 -3.14 1.51 0.02
CA LEU A 5 -3.16 1.90 -1.39
C LEU A 5 -3.25 3.42 -1.55
N VAL A 6 -2.35 4.00 -2.34
CA VAL A 6 -2.37 5.43 -2.70
C VAL A 6 -3.05 5.64 -4.05
N THR A 7 -3.07 4.59 -4.88
CA THR A 7 -3.69 4.59 -6.20
C THR A 7 -4.72 3.48 -6.29
N LYS A 8 -5.77 3.68 -7.09
CA LYS A 8 -6.73 2.62 -7.37
C LYS A 8 -6.04 1.54 -8.23
N ILE A 9 -6.05 0.30 -7.74
CA ILE A 9 -5.49 -0.84 -8.46
C ILE A 9 -6.59 -1.85 -8.71
N LYS A 10 -6.78 -2.20 -9.98
CA LYS A 10 -7.77 -3.20 -10.40
C LYS A 10 -7.51 -4.52 -9.68
N ASN A 11 -8.56 -5.11 -9.11
CA ASN A 11 -8.54 -6.37 -8.35
C ASN A 11 -7.73 -6.35 -7.04
N LEU A 12 -7.43 -5.17 -6.50
CA LEU A 12 -6.73 -5.06 -5.22
C LEU A 12 -7.51 -4.23 -4.20
N GLY A 13 -7.98 -3.05 -4.61
CA GLY A 13 -8.74 -2.16 -3.72
C GLY A 13 -8.79 -0.71 -4.22
N ASN A 14 -9.41 0.14 -3.43
CA ASN A 14 -9.50 1.57 -3.65
C ASN A 14 -8.40 2.33 -2.88
N ILE A 15 -8.31 3.62 -3.14
CA ILE A 15 -7.37 4.53 -2.48
C ILE A 15 -7.74 4.59 -0.98
N GLY A 16 -6.75 4.42 -0.11
CA GLY A 16 -6.90 4.42 1.35
C GLY A 16 -7.13 3.03 1.96
N ASP A 17 -7.41 2.01 1.15
CA ASP A 17 -7.64 0.67 1.67
C ASP A 17 -6.33 0.03 2.17
N ILE A 18 -6.41 -0.62 3.33
CA ILE A 18 -5.34 -1.48 3.84
C ILE A 18 -5.56 -2.88 3.26
N VAL A 19 -4.61 -3.33 2.44
CA VAL A 19 -4.65 -4.64 1.81
C VAL A 19 -3.44 -5.47 2.25
N ASP A 20 -3.64 -6.78 2.41
CA ASP A 20 -2.56 -7.71 2.70
C ASP A 20 -2.07 -8.36 1.41
N VAL A 21 -0.82 -8.12 1.07
CA VAL A 21 -0.20 -8.59 -0.18
C VAL A 21 1.07 -9.37 0.09
N LYS A 22 1.50 -10.15 -0.90
CA LYS A 22 2.80 -10.83 -0.86
C LYS A 22 3.92 -9.80 -0.75
N SER A 23 4.91 -10.05 0.11
CA SER A 23 6.01 -9.12 0.38
C SER A 23 6.84 -8.79 -0.88
N GLY A 24 6.96 -9.72 -1.83
CA GLY A 24 7.60 -9.45 -3.12
C GLY A 24 6.83 -8.43 -3.97
N PHE A 25 5.51 -8.52 -4.01
CA PHE A 25 4.66 -7.58 -4.76
C PHE A 25 4.70 -6.18 -4.14
N ALA A 26 4.66 -6.10 -2.81
CA ALA A 26 4.83 -4.82 -2.11
C ALA A 26 6.20 -4.19 -2.42
N ARG A 27 7.30 -4.94 -2.25
CA ARG A 27 8.67 -4.41 -2.37
C ARG A 27 9.12 -4.11 -3.79
N ASN A 28 8.68 -4.89 -4.78
CA ASN A 28 9.19 -4.77 -6.15
C ASN A 28 8.27 -3.94 -7.06
N PHE A 29 6.99 -3.76 -6.68
CA PHE A 29 6.01 -3.05 -7.52
C PHE A 29 5.28 -1.94 -6.77
N LEU A 30 4.70 -2.19 -5.59
CA LEU A 30 3.86 -1.16 -4.97
C LEU A 30 4.67 -0.01 -4.38
N LEU A 31 5.76 -0.32 -3.67
CA LEU A 31 6.59 0.69 -3.00
C LEU A 31 7.46 1.51 -3.98
N PRO A 32 8.21 0.91 -4.93
CA PRO A 32 9.06 1.68 -5.84
C PRO A 32 8.26 2.62 -6.75
N TYR A 33 7.05 2.19 -7.16
CA TYR A 33 6.17 2.98 -8.02
C TYR A 33 5.19 3.86 -7.23
N HIS A 34 5.37 4.02 -5.92
CA HIS A 34 4.53 4.89 -5.07
C HIS A 34 3.03 4.58 -5.14
N LYS A 35 2.65 3.34 -5.48
CA LYS A 35 1.27 2.91 -5.60
C LYS A 35 0.64 2.54 -4.27
N ALA A 36 1.46 2.20 -3.28
CA ALA A 36 1.07 1.93 -1.91
C ALA A 36 2.13 2.40 -0.91
N LEU A 37 1.73 2.58 0.34
CA LEU A 37 2.60 2.85 1.48
C LEU A 37 2.60 1.65 2.41
N PRO A 38 3.71 1.36 3.13
CA PRO A 38 3.70 0.31 4.13
C PRO A 38 2.69 0.69 5.23
N ALA A 39 1.82 -0.25 5.60
CA ALA A 39 0.86 -0.06 6.68
C ALA A 39 1.57 -0.29 8.03
N THR A 40 2.60 0.52 8.32
CA THR A 40 3.18 0.58 9.66
C THR A 40 2.23 1.36 10.56
N GLU A 41 1.97 0.82 11.76
CA GLU A 41 1.11 1.45 12.77
C GLU A 41 1.59 2.85 13.20
N LYS A 42 2.82 3.23 12.84
CA LYS A 42 3.50 4.49 13.19
C LYS A 42 3.55 5.54 12.06
N LYS A 43 2.55 5.65 11.20
CA LYS A 43 2.33 6.91 10.44
C LYS A 43 1.13 7.66 11.00
N HIS A 44 1.31 8.22 12.19
CA HIS A 44 0.45 9.29 12.67
C HIS A 44 0.61 10.49 11.72
N LYS A 45 -0.49 10.85 11.05
CA LYS A 45 -0.80 12.15 10.45
C LYS A 45 0.32 12.85 9.67
N ARG A 46 0.19 12.83 8.35
CA ARG A 46 0.45 14.02 7.53
C ARG A 46 -0.78 14.23 6.66
N PHE A 47 -1.79 14.87 7.26
CA PHE A 47 -2.84 15.58 6.54
C PHE A 47 -2.30 16.96 6.20
#